data_AF-A0A5M7QPW7-F1
#
_entry.id   AF-A0A5M7QPW7-F1
#
_cell.length_a   1.000
_cell.length_b   1.000
_cell.length_c   1.000
_cell.angle_alpha   90.00
_cell.angle_beta   90.00
_cell.angle_gamma   90.00
#
_symmetry.space_group_name_H-M   'P 1'
#
loop_
_entity.id
_entity.type
_entity.pdbx_description
1 polymer ?
#
loop_
_entity_poly.entity_id
_entity_poly.type
_entity_poly.pdbx_seq_one_letter_code
_entity_poly.pdbx_strand_id
1 'polypeptide(L)'
;MLTEQRGNLAGHFPAADGIRGLAVLVVLVAHALVMFIPATRPYLGGTGKIGVWLFFVLSAFLLTNKFLKNGLNIKSVSEYFFGRALRILPLFFIASVFYFYLGYYDAETLRNVLAFQQGFAHLWTIPVEFKFYFILPILLIAFQAIRNRFGVFSVVLLATLIATAFRYFYPASLLQENSIETRWYISSFIVGILLSYIIRNLNTPLRKYGFYIFALMFLLLLIIPSFCDLITGRVIVPNLATSYLSISIVWAIFIFLSVSDRGITSDILSSSLMRKIGNHSFSTYLAHWFVLTQLAEKHTNSIPMMLLSIVASLLLGAIIYFVFERNIETFRHRVQKAMTRPSK
;
A
#
# COMPACT_ATOMS: atom_id res chain seq x y z
N MET A 1 -31.67 -10.33 -12.24
CA MET A 1 -30.93 -9.46 -11.29
C MET A 1 -29.94 -10.19 -10.38
N LEU A 2 -30.20 -11.40 -9.88
CA LEU A 2 -29.25 -12.13 -9.00
C LEU A 2 -28.11 -12.87 -9.73
N THR A 3 -28.24 -13.08 -11.04
CA THR A 3 -27.24 -13.76 -11.87
C THR A 3 -26.12 -12.84 -12.37
N GLU A 4 -26.38 -11.54 -12.51
CA GLU A 4 -25.36 -10.55 -12.95
C GLU A 4 -24.36 -10.16 -11.85
N GLN A 5 -24.74 -10.27 -10.56
CA GLN A 5 -23.80 -9.98 -9.46
C GLN A 5 -22.75 -11.08 -9.25
N ARG A 6 -22.95 -12.29 -9.79
CA ARG A 6 -22.00 -13.41 -9.66
C ARG A 6 -20.71 -13.21 -10.48
N GLY A 7 -20.71 -12.31 -11.47
CA GLY A 7 -19.56 -12.04 -12.34
C GLY A 7 -18.66 -10.86 -11.90
N ASN A 8 -19.05 -10.09 -10.88
CA ASN A 8 -18.51 -8.74 -10.69
C ASN A 8 -17.18 -8.67 -9.91
N LEU A 9 -16.84 -9.69 -9.11
CA LEU A 9 -15.56 -9.75 -8.38
C LEU A 9 -14.35 -10.07 -9.27
N ALA A 10 -14.56 -10.48 -10.52
CA ALA A 10 -13.49 -10.94 -11.40
C ALA A 10 -12.71 -9.80 -12.11
N GLY A 11 -13.07 -8.52 -11.90
CA GLY A 11 -12.49 -7.44 -12.70
C GLY A 11 -12.39 -6.06 -12.07
N HIS A 12 -13.30 -5.66 -11.19
CA HIS A 12 -13.29 -4.34 -10.56
C HIS A 12 -13.65 -4.49 -9.08
N PHE A 13 -12.82 -3.95 -8.20
CA PHE A 13 -13.04 -3.96 -6.75
C PHE A 13 -13.38 -2.53 -6.32
N PRO A 14 -14.66 -2.14 -6.22
CA PRO A 14 -15.05 -0.76 -5.92
C PRO A 14 -14.44 -0.25 -4.61
N ALA A 15 -14.33 -1.13 -3.62
CA ALA A 15 -13.73 -0.82 -2.32
C ALA A 15 -12.20 -0.61 -2.37
N ALA A 16 -11.49 -1.02 -3.43
CA ALA A 16 -10.04 -1.00 -3.46
C ALA A 16 -9.45 0.41 -3.38
N ASP A 17 -10.08 1.40 -4.02
CA ASP A 17 -9.66 2.80 -3.89
C ASP A 17 -9.92 3.29 -2.46
N GLY A 18 -11.06 2.94 -1.85
CA GLY A 18 -11.32 3.21 -0.44
C GLY A 18 -10.30 2.60 0.52
N ILE A 19 -9.83 1.39 0.25
CA ILE A 19 -8.78 0.73 1.03
C ILE A 19 -7.45 1.50 0.92
N ARG A 20 -7.10 2.03 -0.26
CA ARG A 20 -5.97 2.96 -0.40
C ARG A 20 -6.17 4.23 0.41
N GLY A 21 -7.39 4.74 0.42
CA GLY A 21 -7.77 5.90 1.24
C GLY A 21 -7.57 5.64 2.73
N LEU A 22 -7.99 4.46 3.22
CA LEU A 22 -7.75 4.04 4.59
C LEU A 22 -6.24 3.94 4.89
N ALA A 23 -5.47 3.33 3.98
CA ALA A 23 -4.03 3.17 4.14
C ALA A 23 -3.30 4.51 4.33
N VAL A 24 -3.62 5.53 3.52
CA VAL A 24 -3.01 6.87 3.68
C VAL A 24 -3.49 7.58 4.95
N LEU A 25 -4.77 7.41 5.35
CA LEU A 25 -5.28 7.99 6.59
C LEU A 25 -4.58 7.40 7.82
N VAL A 26 -4.32 6.08 7.85
CA VAL A 26 -3.54 5.44 8.92
C VAL A 26 -2.14 6.05 9.01
N VAL A 27 -1.47 6.26 7.87
CA VAL A 27 -0.15 6.92 7.82
C VAL A 27 -0.21 8.34 8.37
N LEU A 28 -1.17 9.15 7.90
CA LEU A 28 -1.34 10.55 8.31
C LEU A 28 -1.59 10.68 9.81
N VAL A 29 -2.53 9.92 10.35
CA VAL A 29 -2.89 9.97 11.77
C VAL A 29 -1.72 9.55 12.63
N ALA A 30 -1.02 8.46 12.27
CA ALA A 30 0.13 7.99 13.02
C ALA A 30 1.27 9.03 13.06
N HIS A 31 1.61 9.63 11.91
CA HIS A 31 2.64 10.67 11.88
C HIS A 31 2.20 11.95 12.60
N ALA A 32 0.95 12.38 12.41
CA ALA A 32 0.43 13.58 13.07
C ALA A 32 0.45 13.42 14.60
N LEU A 33 0.02 12.28 15.14
CA LEU A 33 0.08 12.00 16.58
C LEU A 33 1.51 12.09 17.13
N VAL A 34 2.46 11.41 16.49
CA VAL A 34 3.85 11.35 16.95
C VAL A 34 4.59 12.70 16.79
N MET A 35 4.23 13.50 15.79
CA MET A 35 4.85 14.81 15.54
C MET A 35 4.26 15.91 16.43
N PHE A 36 2.94 15.96 16.59
CA PHE A 36 2.28 17.00 17.39
C PHE A 36 2.26 16.68 18.87
N ILE A 37 2.23 15.40 19.27
CA ILE A 37 2.18 14.98 20.67
C ILE A 37 3.40 14.09 20.94
N PRO A 38 4.60 14.67 21.15
CA PRO A 38 5.85 13.91 21.30
C PRO A 38 5.80 12.86 22.43
N ALA A 39 4.98 13.07 23.46
CA ALA A 39 4.71 12.09 24.51
C ALA A 39 4.19 10.74 23.99
N THR A 40 3.58 10.72 22.79
CA THR A 40 3.13 9.49 22.13
C THR A 40 4.22 8.80 21.30
N ARG A 41 5.40 9.41 21.08
CA ARG A 41 6.45 8.83 20.23
C ARG A 41 6.96 7.46 20.71
N PRO A 42 7.23 7.20 22.01
CA PRO A 42 7.68 5.88 22.49
C PRO A 42 6.66 4.75 22.23
N TYR A 43 5.42 5.14 21.97
CA TYR A 43 4.22 4.32 22.04
C TYR A 43 3.61 4.06 20.66
N LEU A 44 3.60 5.11 19.83
CA LEU A 44 3.02 5.13 18.49
C LEU A 44 4.09 5.27 17.39
N GLY A 45 5.37 5.41 17.76
CA GLY A 45 6.49 5.45 16.82
C GLY A 45 6.45 4.27 15.85
N GLY A 46 6.55 4.56 14.55
CA GLY A 46 6.54 3.53 13.50
C GLY A 46 5.17 2.92 13.18
N THR A 47 4.08 3.26 13.89
CA THR A 47 2.73 2.75 13.58
C THR A 47 2.22 3.16 12.19
N GLY A 48 2.75 4.24 11.61
CA GLY A 48 2.47 4.61 10.21
C GLY A 48 2.83 3.49 9.22
N LYS A 49 3.79 2.61 9.55
CA LYS A 49 4.15 1.44 8.72
C LYS A 49 2.99 0.45 8.55
N ILE A 50 2.04 0.41 9.48
CA ILE A 50 0.83 -0.42 9.38
C ILE A 50 0.06 -0.05 8.10
N GLY A 51 -0.12 1.24 7.82
CA GLY A 51 -0.77 1.72 6.59
C GLY A 51 0.08 1.45 5.34
N VAL A 52 1.40 1.56 5.44
CA VAL A 52 2.32 1.22 4.33
C VAL A 52 2.21 -0.26 3.94
N TRP A 53 2.15 -1.18 4.90
CA TRP A 53 2.00 -2.60 4.58
C TRP A 53 0.64 -2.91 3.96
N LEU A 54 -0.42 -2.16 4.29
CA LEU A 54 -1.69 -2.25 3.58
C LEU A 54 -1.52 -1.85 2.10
N PHE A 55 -0.76 -0.80 1.80
CA PHE A 55 -0.41 -0.46 0.41
C PHE A 55 0.33 -1.60 -0.29
N PHE A 56 1.33 -2.22 0.34
CA PHE A 56 2.09 -3.31 -0.26
C PHE A 56 1.21 -4.53 -0.59
N VAL A 57 0.41 -4.99 0.37
CA VAL A 57 -0.49 -6.13 0.18
C VAL A 57 -1.54 -5.81 -0.90
N LEU A 58 -2.15 -4.63 -0.84
CA LEU A 58 -3.18 -4.24 -1.82
C LEU A 58 -2.58 -4.06 -3.23
N SER A 59 -1.40 -3.46 -3.35
CA SER A 59 -0.70 -3.31 -4.64
C SER A 59 -0.41 -4.68 -5.25
N ALA A 60 0.17 -5.61 -4.49
CA ALA A 60 0.43 -6.97 -4.97
C ALA A 60 -0.86 -7.71 -5.37
N PHE A 61 -1.92 -7.57 -4.57
CA PHE A 61 -3.23 -8.17 -4.86
C PHE A 61 -3.82 -7.66 -6.18
N LEU A 62 -3.93 -6.34 -6.35
CA LEU A 62 -4.55 -5.74 -7.54
C LEU A 62 -3.74 -6.00 -8.81
N LEU A 63 -2.41 -5.91 -8.72
CA LEU A 63 -1.53 -6.14 -9.87
C LEU A 63 -1.53 -7.61 -10.29
N THR A 64 -1.45 -8.53 -9.34
CA THR A 64 -1.62 -9.98 -9.61
C THR A 64 -2.97 -10.26 -10.23
N ASN A 65 -4.05 -9.71 -9.68
CA ASN A 65 -5.39 -9.94 -10.20
C ASN A 65 -5.54 -9.45 -11.65
N LYS A 66 -4.89 -8.33 -12.00
CA LYS A 66 -4.86 -7.81 -13.37
C LYS A 66 -4.12 -8.78 -14.32
N PHE A 67 -2.97 -9.32 -13.91
CA PHE A 67 -2.24 -10.30 -14.72
C PHE A 67 -2.99 -11.63 -14.86
N LEU A 68 -3.60 -12.14 -13.79
CA LEU A 68 -4.41 -13.35 -13.83
C LEU A 68 -5.67 -13.19 -14.71
N LYS A 69 -6.18 -11.95 -14.87
CA LYS A 69 -7.28 -11.64 -15.78
C LYS A 69 -6.85 -11.53 -17.25
N ASN A 70 -5.79 -10.75 -17.50
CA ASN A 70 -5.40 -10.33 -18.85
C ASN A 70 -4.35 -11.25 -19.49
N GLY A 71 -3.81 -12.20 -18.72
CA GLY A 71 -2.70 -13.05 -19.12
C GLY A 71 -1.33 -12.39 -18.97
N LEU A 72 -0.28 -13.23 -18.89
CA LEU A 72 1.12 -12.83 -18.91
C LEU A 72 1.65 -12.94 -20.34
N ASN A 73 1.72 -11.81 -21.03
CA ASN A 73 2.31 -11.71 -22.36
C ASN A 73 3.10 -10.40 -22.48
N ILE A 74 3.92 -10.26 -23.53
CA ILE A 74 4.81 -9.11 -23.73
C ILE A 74 4.03 -7.78 -23.69
N LYS A 75 2.82 -7.77 -24.26
CA LYS A 75 1.95 -6.60 -24.25
C LYS A 75 1.46 -6.26 -22.84
N SER A 76 0.94 -7.21 -22.08
CA SER A 76 0.43 -6.94 -20.73
C SER A 76 1.55 -6.53 -19.77
N VAL A 77 2.76 -7.10 -19.93
CA VAL A 77 3.95 -6.76 -19.15
C VAL A 77 4.47 -5.36 -19.50
N SER A 78 4.53 -4.99 -20.79
CA SER A 78 4.95 -3.64 -21.20
C SER A 78 3.97 -2.56 -20.77
N GLU A 79 2.66 -2.78 -20.94
CA GLU A 79 1.62 -1.87 -20.45
C GLU A 79 1.68 -1.72 -18.91
N TYR A 80 2.02 -2.79 -18.20
CA TYR A 80 2.24 -2.80 -16.77
C TYR A 80 3.42 -1.91 -16.39
N PHE A 81 4.62 -2.16 -16.92
CA PHE A 81 5.82 -1.40 -16.58
C PHE A 81 5.67 0.08 -16.91
N PHE A 82 5.21 0.40 -18.13
CA PHE A 82 4.96 1.77 -18.55
C PHE A 82 3.96 2.47 -17.62
N GLY A 83 2.87 1.78 -17.28
CA GLY A 83 1.83 2.34 -16.43
C GLY A 83 2.21 2.47 -14.95
N ARG A 84 3.21 1.72 -14.47
CA ARG A 84 3.78 1.86 -13.13
C ARG A 84 4.85 2.94 -13.06
N ALA A 85 5.74 2.98 -14.06
CA ALA A 85 6.77 4.00 -14.18
C ALA A 85 6.16 5.41 -14.23
N LEU A 86 5.16 5.65 -15.09
CA LEU A 86 4.47 6.94 -15.17
C LEU A 86 3.67 7.28 -13.90
N ARG A 87 3.22 6.29 -13.14
CA ARG A 87 2.49 6.54 -11.90
C ARG A 87 3.42 7.00 -10.78
N ILE A 88 4.62 6.41 -10.68
CA ILE A 88 5.53 6.64 -9.56
C ILE A 88 6.59 7.70 -9.87
N LEU A 89 7.35 7.52 -10.96
CA LEU A 89 8.60 8.24 -11.18
C LEU A 89 8.39 9.76 -11.27
N PRO A 90 7.50 10.32 -12.11
CA PRO A 90 7.42 11.77 -12.27
C PRO A 90 7.16 12.50 -10.95
N LEU A 91 6.17 12.03 -10.18
CA LEU A 91 5.81 12.64 -8.90
C LEU A 91 6.84 12.39 -7.80
N PHE A 92 7.47 11.21 -7.78
CA PHE A 92 8.57 10.94 -6.87
C PHE A 92 9.74 11.90 -7.11
N PHE A 93 10.14 12.09 -8.38
CA PHE A 93 11.21 13.03 -8.74
C PHE A 93 10.84 14.46 -8.35
N ILE A 94 9.63 14.92 -8.66
CA ILE A 94 9.14 16.26 -8.28
C ILE A 94 9.17 16.42 -6.76
N ALA A 95 8.66 15.44 -6.01
CA ALA A 95 8.63 15.50 -4.55
C ALA A 95 10.05 15.52 -3.96
N SER A 96 10.96 14.68 -4.43
CA SER A 96 12.35 14.67 -3.95
C SER A 96 13.06 15.99 -4.23
N VAL A 97 12.95 16.53 -5.45
CA VAL A 97 13.51 17.84 -5.78
C VAL A 97 12.89 18.96 -4.93
N PHE A 98 11.59 18.88 -4.66
CA PHE A 98 10.91 19.82 -3.77
C PHE A 98 11.46 19.78 -2.33
N TYR A 99 11.63 18.60 -1.74
CA TYR A 99 12.22 18.47 -0.40
C TYR A 99 13.68 18.96 -0.35
N PHE A 100 14.46 18.73 -1.42
CA PHE A 100 15.81 19.29 -1.55
C PHE A 100 15.80 20.82 -1.54
N TYR A 101 14.95 21.46 -2.36
CA TYR A 101 14.88 22.94 -2.41
C TYR A 101 14.42 23.58 -1.09
N LEU A 102 13.65 22.84 -0.29
CA LEU A 102 13.25 23.27 1.05
C LEU A 102 14.35 23.06 2.12
N GLY A 103 15.49 22.48 1.76
CA GLY A 103 16.63 22.29 2.67
C GLY A 103 16.53 21.07 3.58
N TYR A 104 15.68 20.08 3.25
CA TYR A 104 15.57 18.86 4.08
C TYR A 104 16.81 17.95 3.99
N TYR A 105 17.59 18.05 2.91
CA TYR A 105 18.81 17.29 2.69
C TYR A 105 19.66 17.91 1.58
N ASP A 106 20.91 17.47 1.45
CA ASP A 106 21.89 18.00 0.51
C ASP A 106 21.80 17.37 -0.91
N ALA A 107 22.62 17.88 -1.82
CA ALA A 107 22.63 17.43 -3.22
C ALA A 107 23.11 15.97 -3.36
N GLU A 108 23.96 15.48 -2.46
CA GLU A 108 24.39 14.09 -2.44
C GLU A 108 23.24 13.15 -2.08
N THR A 109 22.51 13.48 -1.01
CA THR A 109 21.32 12.75 -0.60
C THR A 109 20.26 12.77 -1.70
N LEU A 110 20.06 13.90 -2.39
CA LEU A 110 19.16 13.97 -3.54
C LEU A 110 19.55 12.96 -4.63
N ARG A 111 20.83 12.92 -5.02
CA ARG A 111 21.32 11.96 -6.03
C ARG A 111 21.06 10.52 -5.58
N ASN A 112 21.37 10.18 -4.34
CA ASN A 112 21.19 8.82 -3.81
C ASN A 112 19.71 8.42 -3.69
N VAL A 113 18.84 9.36 -3.32
CA VAL A 113 17.38 9.16 -3.27
C VAL A 113 16.82 8.93 -4.67
N LEU A 114 17.18 9.75 -5.66
CA LEU A 114 16.74 9.61 -7.05
C LEU A 114 17.28 8.32 -7.70
N ALA A 115 18.48 7.88 -7.33
CA ALA A 115 19.09 6.64 -7.78
C ALA A 115 18.58 5.38 -7.05
N PHE A 116 17.63 5.52 -6.11
CA PHE A 116 17.15 4.42 -5.27
C PHE A 116 18.25 3.68 -4.48
N GLN A 117 19.27 4.42 -4.06
CA GLN A 117 20.38 3.96 -3.23
C GLN A 117 20.21 4.34 -1.76
N GLN A 118 19.37 5.35 -1.47
CA GLN A 118 19.08 5.81 -0.12
C GLN A 118 17.59 6.14 0.04
N GLY A 119 17.06 5.94 1.24
CA GLY A 119 15.72 6.38 1.63
C GLY A 119 15.77 7.71 2.38
N PHE A 120 14.69 8.48 2.34
CA PHE A 120 14.53 9.69 3.14
C PHE A 120 13.14 9.74 3.76
N ALA A 121 13.05 10.00 5.07
CA ALA A 121 11.79 10.14 5.81
C ALA A 121 10.74 9.07 5.47
N HIS A 122 9.65 9.42 4.78
CA HIS A 122 8.59 8.53 4.29
C HIS A 122 8.84 8.00 2.85
N LEU A 123 9.75 8.61 2.09
CA LEU A 123 10.03 8.26 0.69
C LEU A 123 10.72 6.90 0.50
N TRP A 124 11.25 6.29 1.57
CA TRP A 124 11.92 4.98 1.53
C TRP A 124 11.06 3.85 0.95
N THR A 125 9.74 3.96 1.05
CA THR A 125 8.78 2.96 0.56
C THR A 125 8.72 2.91 -0.97
N ILE A 126 9.06 4.02 -1.63
CA ILE A 126 8.99 4.15 -3.09
C ILE A 126 9.99 3.23 -3.80
N PRO A 127 11.30 3.23 -3.45
CA PRO A 127 12.24 2.22 -3.95
C PRO A 127 11.77 0.79 -3.73
N VAL A 128 11.22 0.48 -2.54
CA VAL A 128 10.76 -0.88 -2.18
C VAL A 128 9.68 -1.35 -3.14
N GLU A 129 8.66 -0.52 -3.36
CA GLU A 129 7.54 -0.84 -4.25
C GLU A 129 7.98 -0.84 -5.73
N PHE A 130 8.84 0.09 -6.13
CA PHE A 130 9.33 0.16 -7.51
C PHE A 130 10.17 -1.07 -7.89
N LYS A 131 11.11 -1.49 -7.03
CA LYS A 131 11.89 -2.73 -7.21
C LYS A 131 10.99 -3.96 -7.23
N PHE A 132 9.94 -4.01 -6.39
CA PHE A 132 8.95 -5.10 -6.42
C PHE A 132 8.26 -5.22 -7.78
N TYR A 133 8.03 -4.12 -8.50
CA TYR A 133 7.38 -4.19 -9.81
C TYR A 133 8.18 -4.97 -10.86
N PHE A 134 9.51 -5.03 -10.74
CA PHE A 134 10.33 -5.88 -11.60
C PHE A 134 10.28 -7.36 -11.17
N ILE A 135 10.14 -7.61 -9.88
CA ILE A 135 10.07 -8.96 -9.30
C ILE A 135 8.72 -9.62 -9.63
N LEU A 136 7.62 -8.86 -9.65
CA LEU A 136 6.27 -9.40 -9.78
C LEU A 136 6.07 -10.24 -11.05
N PRO A 137 6.37 -9.78 -12.29
CA PRO A 137 6.19 -10.60 -13.48
C PRO A 137 6.98 -11.92 -13.44
N ILE A 138 8.19 -11.91 -12.87
CA ILE A 138 9.03 -13.11 -12.74
C ILE A 138 8.37 -14.12 -11.80
N LEU A 139 7.90 -13.66 -10.63
CA LEU A 139 7.15 -14.51 -9.69
C LEU A 139 5.89 -15.10 -10.34
N LEU A 140 5.14 -14.28 -11.08
CA LEU A 140 3.91 -14.74 -11.71
C LEU A 140 4.15 -15.72 -12.86
N ILE A 141 5.24 -15.58 -13.62
CA ILE A 141 5.64 -16.59 -14.62
C ILE A 141 5.92 -17.93 -13.93
N ALA A 142 6.72 -17.93 -12.85
CA ALA A 142 7.02 -19.13 -12.08
C ALA A 142 5.75 -19.76 -11.48
N PHE A 143 4.90 -18.95 -10.84
CA PHE A 143 3.64 -19.41 -10.25
C PHE A 143 2.66 -19.93 -11.29
N GLN A 144 2.56 -19.29 -12.46
CA GLN A 144 1.67 -19.77 -13.52
C GLN A 144 2.18 -21.08 -14.14
N ALA A 145 3.49 -21.25 -14.31
CA ALA A 145 4.08 -22.50 -14.78
C ALA A 145 3.80 -23.66 -13.81
N ILE A 146 4.02 -23.43 -12.51
CA ILE A 146 3.77 -24.41 -11.46
C ILE A 146 2.27 -24.72 -11.32
N ARG A 147 1.40 -23.70 -11.40
CA ARG A 147 -0.05 -23.87 -11.42
C ARG A 147 -0.52 -24.75 -12.57
N ASN A 148 -0.02 -24.52 -13.78
CA ASN A 148 -0.42 -25.26 -14.96
C ASN A 148 -0.05 -26.75 -14.86
N ARG A 149 1.05 -27.06 -14.16
CA ARG A 149 1.54 -28.43 -13.99
C ARG A 149 0.97 -29.15 -12.77
N PHE A 150 0.79 -28.46 -11.65
CA PHE A 150 0.51 -29.07 -10.34
C PHE A 150 -0.72 -28.48 -9.62
N GLY A 151 -1.48 -27.58 -10.28
CA GLY A 151 -2.68 -26.97 -9.72
C GLY A 151 -2.41 -25.81 -8.74
N VAL A 152 -3.47 -25.13 -8.28
CA VAL A 152 -3.34 -23.90 -7.48
C VAL A 152 -2.70 -24.10 -6.10
N PHE A 153 -2.89 -25.26 -5.47
CA PHE A 153 -2.30 -25.56 -4.16
C PHE A 153 -0.77 -25.53 -4.19
N SER A 154 -0.16 -25.93 -5.31
CA SER A 154 1.29 -25.87 -5.49
C SER A 154 1.83 -24.43 -5.50
N VAL A 155 1.05 -23.46 -5.98
CA VAL A 155 1.38 -22.03 -5.93
C VAL A 155 1.39 -21.55 -4.48
N VAL A 156 0.37 -21.93 -3.71
CA VAL A 156 0.28 -21.56 -2.29
C VAL A 156 1.47 -22.11 -1.51
N LEU A 157 1.82 -23.37 -1.75
CA LEU A 157 2.98 -24.01 -1.15
C LEU A 157 4.27 -23.29 -1.53
N LEU A 158 4.52 -23.08 -2.82
CA LEU A 158 5.74 -22.43 -3.32
C LEU A 158 5.88 -21.00 -2.77
N ALA A 159 4.81 -20.20 -2.79
CA ALA A 159 4.80 -18.85 -2.25
C ALA A 159 5.08 -18.84 -0.73
N THR A 160 4.52 -19.80 0.02
CA THR A 160 4.76 -19.95 1.45
C THR A 160 6.22 -20.35 1.72
N LEU A 161 6.77 -21.26 0.91
CA LEU A 161 8.19 -21.65 0.97
C LEU A 161 9.11 -20.46 0.69
N ILE A 162 8.82 -19.66 -0.34
CA ILE A 162 9.59 -18.44 -0.65
C ILE A 162 9.52 -17.46 0.54
N ALA A 163 8.32 -17.16 1.06
CA ALA A 163 8.17 -16.25 2.19
C ALA A 163 8.92 -16.73 3.44
N THR A 164 8.92 -18.04 3.68
CA THR A 164 9.63 -18.67 4.81
C THR A 164 11.14 -18.64 4.61
N ALA A 165 11.63 -18.97 3.41
CA ALA A 165 13.04 -18.91 3.05
C ALA A 165 13.59 -17.49 3.21
N PHE A 166 12.88 -16.48 2.71
CA PHE A 166 13.28 -15.08 2.91
C PHE A 166 13.33 -14.69 4.38
N ARG A 167 12.37 -15.16 5.20
CA ARG A 167 12.40 -14.91 6.65
C ARG A 167 13.57 -15.60 7.35
N TYR A 168 13.98 -16.77 6.87
CA TYR A 168 15.11 -17.51 7.40
C TYR A 168 16.45 -16.84 7.05
N PHE A 169 16.65 -16.48 5.78
CA PHE A 169 17.89 -15.84 5.31
C PHE A 169 17.99 -14.36 5.67
N TYR A 170 16.86 -13.68 5.84
CA TYR A 170 16.78 -12.26 6.19
C TYR A 170 15.91 -12.09 7.45
N PRO A 171 16.41 -12.52 8.62
CA PRO A 171 15.66 -12.43 9.86
C PRO A 171 15.37 -10.96 10.21
N ALA A 172 14.18 -10.71 10.76
CA ALA A 172 13.72 -9.35 11.03
C ALA A 172 14.57 -8.58 12.05
N SER A 173 15.42 -9.26 12.82
CA SER A 173 16.41 -8.64 13.71
C SER A 173 17.50 -7.86 12.98
N LEU A 174 17.77 -8.19 11.70
CA LEU A 174 18.75 -7.50 10.85
C LEU A 174 18.12 -6.36 10.04
N LEU A 175 16.81 -6.16 10.17
CA LEU A 175 16.11 -5.10 9.45
C LEU A 175 16.53 -3.74 9.99
N GLN A 176 17.20 -2.95 9.15
CA GLN A 176 17.37 -1.54 9.39
C GLN A 176 16.03 -0.81 9.19
N GLU A 177 15.72 0.10 10.10
CA GLU A 177 14.50 0.91 10.01
C GLU A 177 14.48 1.69 8.68
N ASN A 178 13.32 1.69 8.02
CA ASN A 178 13.11 2.36 6.73
C ASN A 178 14.07 1.89 5.62
N SER A 179 14.51 0.63 5.68
CA SER A 179 15.29 -0.01 4.62
C SER A 179 14.59 0.08 3.27
N ILE A 180 15.33 0.44 2.23
CA ILE A 180 14.82 0.55 0.84
C ILE A 180 14.87 -0.77 0.06
N GLU A 181 15.23 -1.86 0.75
CA GLU A 181 15.51 -3.15 0.15
C GLU A 181 14.26 -4.04 0.16
N THR A 182 13.74 -4.37 -1.02
CA THR A 182 12.50 -5.16 -1.17
C THR A 182 12.56 -6.54 -0.52
N ARG A 183 13.76 -7.11 -0.37
CA ARG A 183 13.97 -8.43 0.26
C ARG A 183 13.34 -8.55 1.65
N TRP A 184 13.33 -7.46 2.42
CA TRP A 184 12.73 -7.44 3.76
C TRP A 184 11.22 -7.53 3.72
N TYR A 185 10.60 -6.92 2.72
CA TYR A 185 9.14 -6.76 2.60
C TYR A 185 8.50 -7.72 1.59
N ILE A 186 9.29 -8.60 0.96
CA ILE A 186 8.79 -9.50 -0.10
C ILE A 186 7.63 -10.39 0.39
N SER A 187 7.65 -10.77 1.67
CA SER A 187 6.58 -11.58 2.26
C SER A 187 5.24 -10.83 2.30
N SER A 188 5.23 -9.51 2.53
CA SER A 188 4.03 -8.68 2.44
C SER A 188 3.44 -8.69 1.03
N PHE A 189 4.29 -8.59 0.01
CA PHE A 189 3.83 -8.68 -1.38
C PHE A 189 3.35 -10.08 -1.74
N ILE A 190 4.04 -11.14 -1.31
CA ILE A 190 3.62 -12.54 -1.50
C ILE A 190 2.22 -12.78 -0.92
N VAL A 191 1.94 -12.24 0.27
CA VAL A 191 0.60 -12.33 0.89
C VAL A 191 -0.47 -11.71 -0.02
N GLY A 192 -0.20 -10.57 -0.64
CA GLY A 192 -1.10 -9.97 -1.63
C GLY A 192 -1.27 -10.81 -2.92
N ILE A 193 -0.18 -11.40 -3.41
CA ILE A 193 -0.22 -12.33 -4.57
C ILE A 193 -1.11 -13.53 -4.24
N LEU A 194 -0.90 -14.15 -3.08
CA LEU A 194 -1.68 -15.30 -2.60
C LEU A 194 -3.16 -14.96 -2.47
N LEU A 195 -3.49 -13.81 -1.91
CA LEU A 195 -4.87 -13.33 -1.81
C LEU A 195 -5.54 -13.28 -3.19
N SER A 196 -4.82 -12.87 -4.23
CA SER A 196 -5.37 -12.83 -5.60
C SER A 196 -5.67 -14.21 -6.16
N TYR A 197 -4.84 -15.22 -5.87
CA TYR A 197 -5.13 -16.61 -6.26
C TYR A 197 -6.33 -17.14 -5.47
N ILE A 198 -6.37 -16.91 -4.16
CA ILE A 198 -7.47 -17.34 -3.29
C ILE A 198 -8.80 -16.77 -3.79
N ILE A 199 -8.91 -15.46 -4.00
CA ILE A 199 -10.16 -14.81 -4.44
C ILE A 199 -10.64 -15.30 -5.81
N ARG A 200 -9.71 -15.61 -6.74
CA ARG A 200 -10.09 -16.11 -8.06
C ARG A 200 -10.53 -17.57 -8.07
N ASN A 201 -10.01 -18.36 -7.13
CA ASN A 201 -10.29 -19.79 -7.04
C ASN A 201 -11.46 -20.11 -6.10
N LEU A 202 -11.77 -19.23 -5.15
CA LEU A 202 -12.94 -19.36 -4.30
C LEU A 202 -14.15 -18.68 -4.95
N ASN A 203 -15.27 -19.39 -5.04
CA ASN A 203 -16.55 -18.80 -5.40
C ASN A 203 -17.19 -18.16 -4.14
N THR A 204 -16.65 -17.03 -3.70
CA THR A 204 -17.09 -16.37 -2.46
C THR A 204 -18.33 -15.52 -2.69
N PRO A 205 -19.49 -15.88 -2.11
CA PRO A 205 -20.68 -15.04 -2.21
C PRO A 205 -20.49 -13.75 -1.41
N LEU A 206 -21.08 -12.65 -1.90
CA LEU A 206 -21.13 -11.39 -1.15
C LEU A 206 -21.97 -11.58 0.12
N ARG A 207 -21.39 -11.25 1.29
CA ARG A 207 -22.07 -11.32 2.60
C ARG A 207 -21.86 -10.02 3.38
N LYS A 208 -22.52 -9.90 4.54
CA LYS A 208 -22.29 -8.78 5.48
C LYS A 208 -21.17 -9.18 6.44
N TYR A 209 -19.98 -8.65 6.23
CA TYR A 209 -18.78 -8.95 7.02
C TYR A 209 -18.40 -7.85 8.02
N GLY A 210 -19.20 -6.80 8.16
CA GLY A 210 -18.88 -5.62 8.98
C GLY A 210 -18.42 -5.94 10.41
N PHE A 211 -19.04 -6.90 11.10
CA PHE A 211 -18.60 -7.32 12.44
C PHE A 211 -17.17 -7.90 12.44
N TYR A 212 -16.87 -8.82 11.51
CA TYR A 212 -15.53 -9.41 11.39
C TYR A 212 -14.48 -8.38 11.01
N ILE A 213 -14.84 -7.43 10.13
CA ILE A 213 -13.95 -6.34 9.75
C ILE A 213 -13.68 -5.43 10.95
N PHE A 214 -14.69 -5.08 11.73
CA PHE A 214 -14.53 -4.30 12.95
C PHE A 214 -13.65 -5.02 13.98
N ALA A 215 -13.91 -6.32 14.22
CA ALA A 215 -13.09 -7.14 15.10
C ALA A 215 -11.63 -7.20 14.65
N LEU A 216 -11.39 -7.24 13.33
CA LEU A 216 -10.04 -7.23 12.75
C LEU A 216 -9.35 -5.87 12.92
N MET A 217 -10.09 -4.77 12.75
CA MET A 217 -9.57 -3.42 13.02
C MET A 217 -9.25 -3.24 14.50
N PHE A 218 -10.09 -3.77 15.39
CA PHE A 218 -9.81 -3.79 16.82
C PHE A 218 -8.57 -4.62 17.15
N LEU A 219 -8.38 -5.78 16.51
CA LEU A 219 -7.17 -6.59 16.64
C LEU A 219 -5.92 -5.81 16.18
N LEU A 220 -5.99 -5.05 15.09
CA LEU A 220 -4.89 -4.18 14.66
C LEU A 220 -4.57 -3.11 15.69
N LEU A 221 -5.58 -2.54 16.36
CA LEU A 221 -5.35 -1.61 17.46
C LEU A 221 -4.66 -2.31 18.65
N LEU A 222 -5.05 -3.54 18.98
CA LEU A 222 -4.38 -4.34 20.03
C LEU A 222 -2.93 -4.70 19.71
N ILE A 223 -2.50 -4.63 18.44
CA ILE A 223 -1.08 -4.80 18.08
C ILE A 223 -0.27 -3.56 18.47
N ILE A 224 -0.88 -2.37 18.55
CA ILE A 224 -0.19 -1.14 18.95
C ILE A 224 0.24 -1.28 20.43
N PRO A 225 1.54 -1.14 20.78
CA PRO A 225 2.05 -1.53 22.09
C PRO A 225 1.31 -0.84 23.23
N SER A 226 1.01 0.45 23.07
CA SER A 226 0.38 1.26 24.11
C SER A 226 -1.11 1.04 24.25
N PHE A 227 -1.78 0.70 23.15
CA PHE A 227 -3.17 0.30 23.24
C PHE A 227 -3.29 -1.09 23.87
N CYS A 228 -2.37 -2.00 23.52
CA CYS A 228 -2.23 -3.30 24.19
C CYS A 228 -1.98 -3.14 25.69
N ASP A 229 -1.03 -2.28 26.07
CA ASP A 229 -0.68 -2.01 27.46
C ASP A 229 -1.86 -1.40 28.23
N LEU A 230 -2.57 -0.43 27.63
CA LEU A 230 -3.76 0.18 28.22
C LEU A 230 -4.88 -0.84 28.50
N ILE A 231 -5.11 -1.79 27.59
CA ILE A 231 -6.21 -2.76 27.70
C ILE A 231 -5.83 -3.99 28.53
N THR A 232 -4.58 -4.46 28.43
CA THR A 232 -4.14 -5.75 28.98
C THR A 232 -3.13 -5.62 30.12
N GLY A 233 -2.59 -4.43 30.36
CA GLY A 233 -1.49 -4.17 31.30
C GLY A 233 -0.15 -4.78 30.89
N ARG A 234 -0.02 -5.24 29.63
CA ARG A 234 1.18 -5.86 29.07
C ARG A 234 1.37 -5.50 27.60
N VAL A 235 2.62 -5.42 27.16
CA VAL A 235 2.97 -5.28 25.75
C VAL A 235 3.13 -6.66 25.11
N ILE A 236 2.22 -7.03 24.21
CA ILE A 236 2.26 -8.32 23.48
C ILE A 236 3.22 -8.25 22.29
N VAL A 237 3.28 -7.11 21.59
CA VAL A 237 4.10 -6.93 20.39
C VAL A 237 5.13 -5.83 20.64
N PRO A 238 6.38 -6.17 21.01
CA PRO A 238 7.35 -5.18 21.45
C PRO A 238 7.96 -4.36 20.30
N ASN A 239 7.96 -4.87 19.05
CA ASN A 239 8.55 -4.15 17.92
C ASN A 239 7.70 -4.25 16.64
N LEU A 240 6.84 -3.25 16.45
CA LEU A 240 5.98 -3.14 15.27
C LEU A 240 6.76 -3.14 13.97
N ALA A 241 7.92 -2.48 13.91
CA ALA A 241 8.69 -2.34 12.66
C ALA A 241 9.06 -3.68 12.02
N THR A 242 9.16 -4.74 12.83
CA THR A 242 9.48 -6.10 12.40
C THR A 242 8.26 -6.99 12.18
N SER A 243 7.04 -6.52 12.52
CA SER A 243 5.80 -7.29 12.45
C SER A 243 5.11 -7.24 11.07
N TYR A 244 5.82 -6.80 10.03
CA TYR A 244 5.28 -6.60 8.69
C TYR A 244 4.54 -7.81 8.14
N LEU A 245 5.06 -9.03 8.31
CA LEU A 245 4.40 -10.25 7.83
C LEU A 245 3.07 -10.52 8.55
N SER A 246 3.07 -10.52 9.88
CA SER A 246 1.87 -10.78 10.68
C SER A 246 0.77 -9.77 10.37
N ILE A 247 1.13 -8.48 10.28
CA ILE A 247 0.20 -7.41 9.94
C ILE A 247 -0.25 -7.51 8.47
N SER A 248 0.62 -7.96 7.56
CA SER A 248 0.23 -8.19 6.17
C SER A 248 -0.80 -9.31 6.02
N ILE A 249 -0.71 -10.37 6.84
CA ILE A 249 -1.72 -11.44 6.87
C ILE A 249 -3.07 -10.87 7.34
N VAL A 250 -3.06 -10.08 8.41
CA VAL A 250 -4.25 -9.37 8.90
C VAL A 250 -4.82 -8.47 7.79
N TRP A 251 -3.97 -7.73 7.07
CA TRP A 251 -4.43 -6.92 5.94
C TRP A 251 -4.97 -7.74 4.77
N ALA A 252 -4.44 -8.93 4.51
CA ALA A 252 -4.98 -9.82 3.48
C ALA A 252 -6.40 -10.27 3.82
N ILE A 253 -6.63 -10.63 5.08
CA ILE A 253 -7.96 -10.99 5.59
C ILE A 253 -8.90 -9.76 5.51
N PHE A 254 -8.42 -8.58 5.90
CA PHE A 254 -9.17 -7.34 5.78
C PHE A 254 -9.59 -7.05 4.35
N ILE A 255 -8.66 -7.14 3.39
CA ILE A 255 -8.94 -6.92 1.97
C ILE A 255 -9.94 -7.96 1.48
N PHE A 256 -9.73 -9.25 1.80
CA PHE A 256 -10.65 -10.33 1.43
C PHE A 256 -12.09 -10.07 1.89
N LEU A 257 -12.27 -9.74 3.17
CA LEU A 257 -13.58 -9.45 3.75
C LEU A 257 -14.18 -8.20 3.12
N SER A 258 -13.37 -7.14 2.94
CA SER A 258 -13.83 -5.85 2.42
C SER A 258 -14.28 -5.93 0.96
N VAL A 259 -13.57 -6.66 0.10
CA VAL A 259 -13.99 -6.84 -1.31
C VAL A 259 -15.16 -7.81 -1.44
N SER A 260 -15.37 -8.68 -0.45
CA SER A 260 -16.48 -9.64 -0.40
C SER A 260 -17.69 -9.11 0.40
N ASP A 261 -17.61 -7.88 0.91
CA ASP A 261 -18.66 -7.26 1.73
C ASP A 261 -19.71 -6.57 0.86
N ARG A 262 -20.97 -6.68 1.29
CA ARG A 262 -22.12 -5.91 0.77
C ARG A 262 -22.86 -5.15 1.88
N GLY A 263 -22.19 -4.92 3.01
CA GLY A 263 -22.71 -4.22 4.16
C GLY A 263 -22.07 -2.84 4.32
N ILE A 264 -22.13 -2.34 5.57
CA ILE A 264 -21.72 -0.97 5.91
C ILE A 264 -20.26 -0.68 5.55
N THR A 265 -19.36 -1.67 5.64
CA THR A 265 -17.95 -1.46 5.35
C THR A 265 -17.74 -1.26 3.85
N SER A 266 -18.42 -2.04 3.03
CA SER A 266 -18.46 -1.85 1.57
C SER A 266 -18.99 -0.47 1.19
N ASP A 267 -20.07 -0.02 1.86
CA ASP A 267 -20.67 1.31 1.63
C ASP A 267 -19.69 2.44 1.99
N ILE A 268 -19.01 2.34 3.14
CA ILE A 268 -18.02 3.32 3.59
C ILE A 268 -16.82 3.35 2.63
N LEU A 269 -16.21 2.20 2.33
CA LEU A 269 -15.02 2.13 1.48
C LEU A 269 -15.33 2.48 0.02
N SER A 270 -16.53 2.18 -0.46
CA SER A 270 -16.96 2.54 -1.82
C SER A 270 -17.56 3.95 -1.91
N SER A 271 -17.68 4.67 -0.79
CA SER A 271 -18.18 6.03 -0.76
C SER A 271 -17.36 6.98 -1.65
N SER A 272 -18.01 8.03 -2.15
CA SER A 272 -17.35 9.02 -3.02
C SER A 272 -16.17 9.70 -2.32
N LEU A 273 -16.25 9.93 -1.02
CA LEU A 273 -15.18 10.51 -0.21
C LEU A 273 -13.99 9.56 -0.11
N MET A 274 -14.19 8.32 0.34
CA MET A 274 -13.10 7.36 0.49
C MET A 274 -12.42 7.04 -0.83
N ARG A 275 -13.18 6.94 -1.92
CA ARG A 275 -12.62 6.78 -3.27
C ARG A 275 -11.81 7.99 -3.71
N LYS A 276 -12.27 9.21 -3.44
CA LYS A 276 -11.50 10.44 -3.73
C LYS A 276 -10.18 10.43 -2.98
N ILE A 277 -10.20 10.19 -1.67
CA ILE A 277 -8.99 10.08 -0.83
C ILE A 277 -8.07 8.98 -1.37
N GLY A 278 -8.63 7.84 -1.76
CA GLY A 278 -7.93 6.74 -2.40
C GLY A 278 -7.23 7.12 -3.70
N ASN A 279 -7.89 7.88 -4.57
CA ASN A 279 -7.35 8.27 -5.86
C ASN A 279 -6.12 9.16 -5.74
N HIS A 280 -6.15 10.15 -4.84
CA HIS A 280 -5.02 11.03 -4.59
C HIS A 280 -4.11 10.55 -3.45
N SER A 281 -4.27 9.31 -2.97
CA SER A 281 -3.51 8.77 -1.84
C SER A 281 -2.00 8.80 -2.06
N PHE A 282 -1.54 8.56 -3.30
CA PHE A 282 -0.12 8.63 -3.65
C PHE A 282 0.42 10.06 -3.56
N SER A 283 -0.27 11.03 -4.17
CA SER A 283 0.08 12.45 -4.07
C SER A 283 0.04 12.96 -2.61
N THR A 284 -0.99 12.59 -1.84
CA THR A 284 -1.06 12.88 -0.39
C THR A 284 0.12 12.27 0.36
N TYR A 285 0.45 11.00 0.09
CA TYR A 285 1.57 10.33 0.72
C TYR A 285 2.90 11.03 0.43
N LEU A 286 3.13 11.55 -0.78
CA LEU A 286 4.37 12.29 -1.05
C LEU A 286 4.44 13.64 -0.31
N ALA A 287 3.32 14.34 -0.18
CA ALA A 287 3.27 15.71 0.31
C ALA A 287 3.07 15.87 1.82
N HIS A 288 2.50 14.86 2.51
CA HIS A 288 2.07 15.02 3.90
C HIS A 288 3.20 15.39 4.87
N TRP A 289 4.40 14.83 4.68
CA TRP A 289 5.52 15.07 5.59
C TRP A 289 5.87 16.54 5.68
N PHE A 290 5.88 17.26 4.55
CA PHE A 290 6.06 18.71 4.52
C PHE A 290 5.01 19.43 5.40
N VAL A 291 3.72 19.17 5.16
CA VAL A 291 2.64 19.85 5.91
C VAL A 291 2.72 19.55 7.41
N LEU A 292 2.91 18.28 7.77
CA LEU A 292 2.97 17.86 9.16
C LEU A 292 4.17 18.47 9.89
N THR A 293 5.37 18.43 9.30
CA THR A 293 6.58 18.97 9.94
C THR A 293 6.49 20.48 10.14
N GLN A 294 6.10 21.23 9.11
CA GLN A 294 6.00 22.70 9.17
C GLN A 294 5.01 23.19 10.24
N LEU A 295 3.93 22.45 10.48
CA LEU A 295 2.92 22.81 11.48
C LEU A 295 3.25 22.27 12.88
N ALA A 296 3.77 21.05 12.97
CA ALA A 296 4.10 20.42 14.25
C ALA A 296 5.24 21.14 14.98
N GLU A 297 6.24 21.64 14.24
CA GLU A 297 7.36 22.42 14.80
C GLU A 297 6.91 23.73 15.45
N LYS A 298 5.83 24.33 14.93
CA LYS A 298 5.30 25.61 15.44
C LYS A 298 4.19 25.45 16.47
N HIS A 299 3.52 24.30 16.47
CA HIS A 299 2.29 24.08 17.24
C HIS A 299 2.29 22.73 17.97
N THR A 300 3.39 22.42 18.64
CA THR A 300 3.49 21.22 19.48
C THR A 300 2.41 21.21 20.55
N ASN A 301 1.84 20.02 20.82
CA ASN A 301 0.71 19.74 21.73
C ASN A 301 -0.63 20.41 21.36
N SER A 302 -0.80 20.87 20.11
CA SER A 302 -2.08 21.44 19.63
C SER A 302 -2.90 20.43 18.83
N ILE A 303 -3.96 19.87 19.44
CA ILE A 303 -4.91 18.96 18.77
C ILE A 303 -5.60 19.64 17.57
N PRO A 304 -6.08 20.90 17.66
CA PRO A 304 -6.68 21.56 16.51
C PRO A 304 -5.72 21.68 15.32
N MET A 305 -4.44 22.04 15.56
CA MET A 305 -3.44 22.13 14.49
C MET A 305 -3.05 20.76 13.94
N MET A 306 -3.04 19.73 14.79
CA MET A 306 -2.87 18.35 14.35
C MET A 306 -3.98 17.94 13.36
N LEU A 307 -5.25 18.17 13.71
CA LEU A 307 -6.38 17.86 12.83
C LEU A 307 -6.34 18.69 11.53
N LEU A 308 -6.04 19.99 11.64
CA LEU A 308 -5.86 20.86 10.48
C LEU A 308 -4.75 20.36 9.56
N SER A 309 -3.63 19.89 10.11
CA SER A 309 -2.50 19.38 9.32
C SER A 309 -2.85 18.12 8.52
N ILE A 310 -3.70 17.25 9.06
CA ILE A 310 -4.21 16.06 8.35
C ILE A 310 -5.10 16.51 7.17
N VAL A 311 -6.03 17.42 7.41
CA VAL A 311 -6.92 17.96 6.37
C VAL A 311 -6.10 18.69 5.30
N ALA A 312 -5.15 19.54 5.70
CA ALA A 312 -4.27 20.26 4.79
C ALA A 312 -3.40 19.31 3.95
N SER A 313 -2.92 18.20 4.52
CA SER A 313 -2.18 17.16 3.79
C SER A 313 -3.05 16.49 2.71
N LEU A 314 -4.31 16.18 3.04
CA LEU A 314 -5.26 15.63 2.08
C LEU A 314 -5.56 16.61 0.95
N LEU A 315 -5.79 17.88 1.27
CA LEU A 315 -6.06 18.94 0.29
C LEU A 315 -4.85 19.19 -0.62
N LEU A 316 -3.64 19.30 -0.06
CA LEU A 316 -2.42 19.46 -0.85
C LEU A 316 -2.19 18.27 -1.78
N GLY A 317 -2.39 17.04 -1.29
CA GLY A 317 -2.33 15.85 -2.11
C GLY A 317 -3.39 15.83 -3.23
N ALA A 318 -4.60 16.30 -2.95
CA ALA A 318 -5.64 16.44 -3.97
C ALA A 318 -5.26 17.47 -5.05
N ILE A 319 -4.69 18.61 -4.66
CA ILE A 319 -4.18 19.63 -5.60
C ILE A 319 -3.10 19.02 -6.50
N ILE A 320 -2.08 18.38 -5.91
CA ILE A 320 -1.00 17.72 -6.66
C ILE A 320 -1.56 16.67 -7.61
N TYR A 321 -2.55 15.89 -7.16
CA TYR A 321 -3.22 14.90 -8.00
C TYR A 321 -3.88 15.53 -9.22
N PHE A 322 -4.67 16.60 -9.06
CA PHE A 322 -5.39 17.21 -10.18
C PHE A 322 -4.46 17.96 -11.15
N VAL A 323 -3.38 18.57 -10.65
CA VAL A 323 -2.42 19.34 -11.45
C VAL A 323 -1.44 18.42 -12.19
N PHE A 324 -0.93 17.39 -11.53
CA PHE A 324 0.12 16.53 -12.08
C PHE A 324 -0.36 15.11 -12.34
N GLU A 325 -0.76 14.37 -11.30
CA GLU A 325 -1.03 12.92 -11.39
C GLU A 325 -2.09 12.60 -12.47
N ARG A 326 -3.23 13.28 -12.44
CA ARG A 326 -4.36 13.06 -13.35
C ARG A 326 -3.98 13.30 -14.81
N ASN A 327 -3.16 14.32 -15.08
CA ASN A 327 -2.71 14.64 -16.42
C ASN A 327 -1.76 13.56 -16.95
N ILE A 328 -0.85 13.08 -16.11
CA ILE A 328 0.07 11.97 -16.43
C ILE A 328 -0.71 10.67 -16.66
N GLU A 329 -1.73 10.38 -15.84
CA GLU A 329 -2.57 9.19 -16.04
C GLU A 329 -3.40 9.27 -17.31
N THR A 330 -3.93 10.45 -17.64
CA THR A 330 -4.66 10.67 -18.91
C THR A 330 -3.72 10.48 -20.11
N PHE A 331 -2.50 11.00 -20.02
CA PHE A 331 -1.45 10.79 -21.03
C PHE A 331 -1.13 9.30 -21.19
N ARG A 332 -0.91 8.57 -20.09
CA ARG A 332 -0.71 7.10 -20.09
C ARG A 332 -1.82 6.39 -20.87
N HIS A 333 -3.08 6.71 -20.60
CA HIS A 333 -4.22 6.06 -21.27
C HIS A 333 -4.25 6.35 -22.78
N ARG A 334 -3.88 7.57 -23.21
CA ARG A 334 -3.77 7.91 -24.64
C ARG A 334 -2.68 7.11 -25.33
N VAL A 335 -1.49 7.00 -24.73
CA VAL A 335 -0.37 6.24 -25.28
C VAL A 335 -0.69 4.75 -25.36
N GLN A 336 -1.25 4.17 -24.29
CA GLN A 336 -1.65 2.75 -24.29
C GLN A 336 -2.71 2.47 -25.36
N LYS A 337 -3.70 3.35 -25.53
CA LYS A 337 -4.69 3.20 -26.60
C LYS A 337 -4.05 3.25 -27.99
N ALA A 338 -3.06 4.11 -28.22
CA ALA A 338 -2.33 4.18 -29.49
C ALA A 338 -1.55 2.89 -29.78
N MET A 339 -0.88 2.30 -28.77
CA MET A 339 -0.15 1.03 -28.90
C MET A 339 -1.05 -0.18 -29.22
N THR A 340 -2.35 -0.08 -28.94
CA THR A 340 -3.32 -1.16 -29.17
C THR A 340 -4.01 -1.11 -30.53
N ARG A 341 -3.83 -0.04 -31.32
CA ARG A 341 -4.41 0.05 -32.66
C ARG A 341 -3.65 -0.89 -33.60
N PRO A 342 -4.32 -1.79 -34.35
CA PRO A 342 -3.64 -2.57 -35.38
C PRO A 342 -3.00 -1.60 -36.38
N SER A 343 -1.74 -1.85 -36.74
CA SER A 343 -1.11 -1.17 -37.88
C SER A 343 -2.00 -1.42 -39.09
N LYS A 344 -2.46 -0.33 -39.72
CA LYS A 344 -3.20 -0.40 -40.98
C LYS A 344 -2.33 -0.98 -42.08
#